data_AF-A0A9P7A5H9-F1
#
_entry.id   AF-A0A9P7A5H9-F1
#
_cell.length_a   1.000
_cell.length_b   1.000
_cell.length_c   1.000
_cell.angle_alpha   90.00
_cell.angle_beta   90.00
_cell.angle_gamma   90.00
#
_symmetry.space_group_name_H-M   'P 1'
#
loop_
_entity.id
_entity.type
_entity.pdbx_description
1 polymer ?
#
loop_
_entity_poly.entity_id
_entity_poly.type
_entity_poly.pdbx_seq_one_letter_code
_entity_poly.pdbx_strand_id
1 'polypeptide(L)'
;MENGNLTNFLREHEALERGERFRLLQDIASALQYLHVIAVVHGDLTGDNILVDSYGRAFVTGVGLSKRLNEIASNTESSLGDMRSATIRWIAPELVDDEETFPTSKSDVWSFGCNMIH
;
A
#
# COMPACT_ATOMS: atom_id res chain seq x y z
N MET A 1 14.86 -1.18 -6.86
CA MET A 1 15.74 -1.46 -5.71
C MET A 1 16.33 -2.85 -5.88
N GLU A 2 17.46 -3.11 -5.25
CA GLU A 2 18.30 -4.30 -5.46
C GLU A 2 17.58 -5.60 -5.09
N ASN A 3 16.78 -5.58 -4.02
CA ASN A 3 16.05 -6.75 -3.52
C ASN A 3 14.63 -6.85 -4.10
N GLY A 4 14.30 -6.05 -5.12
CA GLY A 4 13.01 -6.12 -5.81
C GLY A 4 11.83 -5.66 -4.96
N ASN A 5 10.68 -6.30 -5.15
CA ASN A 5 9.44 -6.00 -4.42
C ASN A 5 9.26 -6.92 -3.20
N LEU A 6 8.42 -6.49 -2.26
CA LEU A 6 8.23 -7.18 -0.98
C LEU A 6 7.66 -8.60 -1.17
N THR A 7 6.74 -8.80 -2.11
CA THR A 7 6.15 -10.13 -2.40
C THR A 7 7.24 -11.14 -2.75
N ASN A 8 8.13 -10.80 -3.68
CA ASN A 8 9.22 -11.68 -4.10
C ASN A 8 10.29 -11.79 -3.02
N PHE A 9 10.63 -10.68 -2.35
CA PHE A 9 11.60 -10.65 -1.28
C PHE A 9 11.24 -11.62 -0.14
N LEU A 10 10.00 -11.57 0.35
CA LEU A 10 9.52 -12.47 1.41
C LEU A 10 9.51 -13.94 0.99
N ARG A 11 9.21 -14.22 -0.29
CA ARG A 11 9.24 -15.58 -0.84
C ARG A 11 10.66 -16.14 -0.94
N GLU A 12 11.63 -15.30 -1.27
CA GLU A 12 13.04 -15.70 -1.35
C GLU A 12 13.69 -15.80 0.05
N HIS A 13 13.11 -15.14 1.05
CA HIS A 13 13.65 -15.01 2.40
C HIS A 13 12.66 -15.54 3.46
N GLU A 14 12.18 -16.78 3.29
CA GLU A 14 11.18 -17.39 4.19
C GLU A 14 11.62 -17.40 5.67
N ALA A 15 12.93 -17.45 5.91
CA ALA A 15 13.54 -17.51 7.24
C ALA A 15 13.87 -16.14 7.86
N LEU A 16 13.33 -15.02 7.34
CA LEU A 16 13.49 -13.69 7.95
C LEU A 16 13.14 -13.72 9.45
N GLU A 17 14.05 -13.20 10.26
CA GLU A 17 13.81 -13.09 11.69
C GLU A 17 12.64 -12.13 11.95
N ARG A 18 11.94 -12.35 13.07
CA ARG A 18 10.82 -11.47 13.47
C ARG A 18 11.25 -10.00 13.51
N GLY A 19 12.46 -9.71 13.99
CA GLY A 19 12.99 -8.35 14.04
C GLY A 19 13.13 -7.70 12.67
N GLU A 20 13.51 -8.45 11.65
CA GLU A 20 13.63 -7.96 10.27
C GLU A 20 12.26 -7.64 9.67
N ARG A 21 11.29 -8.54 9.89
CA ARG A 21 9.89 -8.30 9.47
C ARG A 21 9.31 -7.06 10.14
N PHE A 22 9.56 -6.87 11.43
CA PHE A 22 9.11 -5.66 12.14
C PHE A 22 9.74 -4.38 11.59
N ARG A 23 11.02 -4.41 11.17
CA ARG A 23 11.66 -3.25 10.53
C ARG A 23 10.99 -2.87 9.21
N LEU A 24 10.71 -3.85 8.34
CA LEU A 24 9.99 -3.62 7.09
C LEU A 24 8.60 -3.00 7.35
N LEU A 25 7.86 -3.55 8.32
CA LEU A 25 6.54 -3.02 8.69
C LEU A 25 6.61 -1.61 9.27
N GLN A 26 7.63 -1.30 10.06
CA GLN A 26 7.83 0.04 10.61
C GLN A 26 8.11 1.06 9.50
N ASP A 27 8.92 0.69 8.51
CA ASP A 27 9.19 1.53 7.33
C ASP A 27 7.92 1.81 6.53
N ILE A 28 7.11 0.78 6.25
CA ILE A 28 5.84 0.92 5.52
C ILE A 28 4.86 1.81 6.32
N ALA A 29 4.72 1.57 7.62
CA ALA A 29 3.84 2.37 8.48
C ALA A 29 4.26 3.84 8.54
N SER A 30 5.57 4.11 8.57
CA SER A 30 6.12 5.47 8.57
C SER A 30 5.83 6.18 7.25
N ALA A 31 5.94 5.48 6.12
CA ALA A 31 5.59 6.02 4.80
C ALA A 31 4.09 6.35 4.69
N LEU A 32 3.20 5.45 5.14
CA LEU A 32 1.76 5.70 5.14
C LEU A 32 1.38 6.86 6.06
N GLN A 33 1.96 6.93 7.25
CA GLN A 33 1.75 8.06 8.17
C GLN A 33 2.10 9.37 7.49
N TYR A 34 3.26 9.44 6.81
CA TYR A 34 3.66 10.63 6.07
C TYR A 34 2.63 11.02 5.00
N LEU A 35 2.19 10.07 4.17
CA LEU A 35 1.17 10.32 3.14
C LEU A 35 -0.13 10.85 3.74
N HIS A 36 -0.62 10.22 4.80
CA HIS A 36 -1.87 10.62 5.46
C HIS A 36 -1.77 12.02 6.08
N VAL A 37 -0.62 12.39 6.67
CA VAL A 37 -0.37 13.73 7.21
C VAL A 37 -0.46 14.81 6.13
N ILE A 38 0.00 14.51 4.92
CA ILE A 38 -0.10 15.44 3.77
C ILE A 38 -1.41 15.26 2.97
N ALA A 39 -2.42 14.61 3.56
CA ALA A 39 -3.73 14.39 2.98
C ALA A 39 -3.71 13.63 1.64
N VAL A 40 -2.77 12.68 1.50
CA VAL A 40 -2.66 11.76 0.37
C VAL A 40 -3.07 10.36 0.83
N VAL A 41 -3.96 9.72 0.09
CA VAL A 41 -4.28 8.29 0.27
C VAL A 41 -3.52 7.50 -0.78
N HIS A 42 -2.85 6.43 -0.36
CA HIS A 42 -2.09 5.58 -1.27
C HIS A 42 -3.01 4.88 -2.27
N GLY A 43 -4.02 4.17 -1.77
CA GLY A 43 -5.12 3.58 -2.54
C GLY A 43 -4.80 2.25 -3.23
N ASP A 44 -3.51 1.92 -3.41
CA ASP A 44 -3.07 0.67 -4.05
C ASP A 44 -1.87 0.03 -3.32
N LEU A 45 -1.95 -0.10 -1.98
CA LEU A 45 -0.82 -0.62 -1.19
C LEU A 45 -0.74 -2.16 -1.27
N THR A 46 0.01 -2.66 -2.24
CA THR A 46 0.27 -4.10 -2.43
C THR A 46 1.73 -4.44 -2.15
N GLY A 47 2.05 -5.74 -1.99
CA GLY A 47 3.44 -6.19 -1.86
C GLY A 47 4.31 -5.89 -3.09
N ASP A 48 3.68 -5.69 -4.26
CA ASP A 48 4.39 -5.29 -5.49
C ASP A 48 4.75 -3.81 -5.50
N ASN A 49 3.94 -2.98 -4.84
CA ASN A 49 4.16 -1.56 -4.67
C ASN A 49 5.07 -1.22 -3.47
N ILE A 50 5.63 -2.23 -2.80
CA ILE A 50 6.64 -2.03 -1.75
C ILE A 50 7.95 -2.58 -2.27
N LEU A 51 8.97 -1.72 -2.38
CA LEU A 51 10.32 -2.12 -2.78
C LEU A 51 11.22 -2.31 -1.57
N VAL A 52 12.17 -3.24 -1.67
CA VAL A 52 13.16 -3.50 -0.63
C VAL A 52 14.55 -3.18 -1.17
N ASP A 53 15.32 -2.39 -0.43
CA ASP A 53 16.70 -2.06 -0.77
C ASP A 53 17.71 -3.11 -0.28
N SER A 54 18.96 -2.97 -0.68
CA SER A 54 20.07 -3.85 -0.26
C SER A 54 20.33 -3.88 1.26
N TYR A 55 19.80 -2.92 2.03
CA TYR A 55 19.90 -2.86 3.49
C TYR A 55 18.69 -3.46 4.20
N GLY A 56 17.73 -4.03 3.46
CA GLY A 56 16.50 -4.60 4.01
C GLY A 56 15.52 -3.54 4.51
N ARG A 57 15.55 -2.34 3.91
CA ARG A 57 14.60 -1.25 4.20
C ARG A 57 13.47 -1.25 3.19
N ALA A 58 12.25 -1.01 3.65
CA ALA A 58 11.07 -0.99 2.79
C ALA A 58 10.75 0.44 2.32
N PHE A 59 10.37 0.56 1.05
CA PHE A 59 9.99 1.82 0.43
C PHE A 59 8.66 1.66 -0.31
N VAL A 60 7.68 2.45 0.09
CA VAL A 60 6.37 2.49 -0.57
C VAL A 60 6.50 3.24 -1.90
N THR A 61 6.01 2.61 -2.96
CA THR A 61 5.99 3.10 -4.35
C THR A 61 4.58 2.94 -4.93
N GLY A 62 4.34 3.26 -6.19
CA GLY A 62 2.99 3.13 -6.78
C GLY A 62 2.07 4.32 -6.52
N VAL A 63 2.63 5.47 -6.10
CA VAL A 63 1.87 6.71 -5.87
C VAL A 63 1.26 7.35 -7.13
N GLY A 64 1.41 6.73 -8.31
CA GLY A 64 0.84 7.21 -9.57
C GLY A 64 -0.70 7.15 -9.62
N LEU A 65 -1.31 6.31 -8.78
CA LEU A 65 -2.77 6.23 -8.58
C LEU A 65 -3.24 6.87 -7.27
N SER A 66 -2.31 7.46 -6.50
CA SER A 66 -2.65 8.10 -5.23
C SER A 66 -3.47 9.36 -5.46
N LYS A 67 -4.56 9.49 -4.70
CA LYS A 67 -5.45 10.66 -4.77
C LYS A 67 -5.21 11.55 -3.56
N ARG A 68 -5.08 12.86 -3.80
CA ARG A 68 -5.18 13.85 -2.72
C ARG A 68 -6.63 13.91 -2.25
N LEU A 69 -6.85 13.89 -0.94
CA LEU A 69 -8.20 13.94 -0.36
C LEU A 69 -9.01 15.16 -0.87
N ASN A 70 -8.33 16.27 -1.17
CA ASN A 70 -8.96 17.46 -1.73
C ASN A 70 -9.42 17.29 -3.19
N GLU A 71 -8.76 16.43 -3.98
CA GLU A 71 -9.17 16.13 -5.36
C GLU A 71 -10.35 15.15 -5.40
N ILE A 72 -10.42 14.22 -4.44
CA ILE A 72 -11.58 13.33 -4.25
C ILE A 72 -12.84 14.14 -3.91
N ALA A 73 -12.69 15.21 -3.12
CA ALA A 73 -13.80 16.09 -2.77
C ALA A 73 -14.27 17.01 -3.92
N SER A 74 -13.42 17.25 -4.93
CA SER A 74 -13.70 18.22 -6.00
C SER A 74 -13.99 17.61 -7.38
N ASN A 75 -13.55 16.37 -7.64
CA ASN A 75 -13.73 15.70 -8.94
C ASN A 75 -14.38 14.32 -8.75
N THR A 76 -15.69 14.27 -8.93
CA THR A 76 -16.49 13.02 -8.94
C THR A 76 -16.28 12.15 -10.18
N GLU A 77 -15.52 12.59 -11.19
CA GLU A 77 -15.47 11.90 -12.50
C GLU A 77 -14.12 11.30 -12.92
N SER A 78 -13.04 11.42 -12.14
CA SER A 78 -11.72 10.93 -12.58
C SER A 78 -11.42 9.49 -12.12
N SER A 79 -11.55 8.58 -13.08
CA SER A 79 -10.84 7.30 -13.22
C SER A 79 -10.98 6.31 -12.07
N LEU A 80 -12.18 5.72 -11.93
CA LEU A 80 -12.44 4.53 -11.11
C LEU A 80 -11.98 3.22 -11.80
N GLY A 81 -11.83 3.23 -13.13
CA GLY A 81 -11.58 2.02 -13.93
C GLY A 81 -10.21 1.36 -13.73
N ASP A 82 -9.15 2.15 -13.53
CA ASP A 82 -7.77 1.61 -13.49
C ASP A 82 -7.30 1.15 -12.10
N MET A 83 -8.03 1.50 -11.03
CA MET A 83 -7.66 1.09 -9.66
C MET A 83 -8.02 -0.38 -9.36
N ARG A 84 -8.86 -1.00 -10.21
CA ARG A 84 -9.36 -2.38 -10.01
C ARG A 84 -8.37 -3.47 -10.44
N SER A 85 -7.15 -3.10 -10.84
CA SER A 85 -6.05 -4.06 -11.00
C SER A 85 -5.35 -4.42 -9.68
N ALA A 86 -5.77 -3.85 -8.55
CA ALA A 86 -5.32 -4.30 -7.24
C ALA A 86 -5.84 -5.73 -7.00
N THR A 87 -4.93 -6.65 -6.67
CA THR A 87 -5.33 -8.03 -6.34
C THR A 87 -6.22 -8.00 -5.09
N ILE A 88 -7.41 -8.63 -5.16
CA ILE A 88 -8.47 -8.65 -4.12
C ILE A 88 -7.94 -8.86 -2.68
N ARG A 89 -6.81 -9.57 -2.53
CA ARG A 89 -6.13 -9.85 -1.26
C ARG A 89 -5.82 -8.61 -0.40
N TRP A 90 -5.57 -7.44 -0.99
CA TRP A 90 -5.17 -6.23 -0.25
C TRP A 90 -6.27 -5.16 -0.17
N ILE A 91 -7.43 -5.40 -0.78
CA ILE A 91 -8.52 -4.42 -0.86
C ILE A 91 -9.32 -4.43 0.45
N ALA A 92 -9.62 -3.24 0.97
CA ALA A 92 -10.48 -3.06 2.13
C ALA A 92 -11.94 -3.41 1.78
N PRO A 93 -12.70 -4.07 2.67
CA PRO A 93 -14.02 -4.60 2.36
C PRO A 93 -15.00 -3.52 1.85
N GLU A 94 -14.91 -2.31 2.38
CA GLU A 94 -15.72 -1.16 1.95
C GLU A 94 -15.51 -0.75 0.48
N LEU A 95 -14.36 -1.10 -0.11
CA LEU A 95 -14.04 -0.84 -1.52
C LEU A 95 -14.45 -2.00 -2.45
N VAL A 96 -14.86 -3.13 -1.89
CA VAL A 96 -15.35 -4.29 -2.65
C VAL A 96 -16.86 -4.20 -2.85
N ASP A 97 -17.57 -3.72 -1.83
CA ASP A 97 -19.05 -3.72 -1.80
C ASP A 97 -19.66 -2.59 -2.65
N ASP A 98 -18.93 -1.50 -2.89
CA ASP A 98 -19.43 -0.34 -3.63
C ASP A 98 -18.36 0.22 -4.58
N GLU A 99 -18.67 0.19 -5.89
CA GLU A 99 -17.78 0.69 -6.94
C GLU A 99 -17.63 2.21 -6.96
N GLU A 100 -18.50 2.95 -6.26
CA GLU A 100 -18.41 4.41 -6.13
C GLU A 100 -17.63 4.85 -4.87
N THR A 101 -17.28 3.92 -3.98
CA THR A 101 -16.54 4.24 -2.77
C THR A 101 -15.06 4.49 -3.08
N PHE A 102 -14.57 5.67 -2.68
CA PHE A 102 -13.16 6.04 -2.86
C PHE A 102 -12.27 5.51 -1.73
N PRO A 103 -11.00 5.17 -2.02
CA PRO A 103 -10.04 4.82 -0.99
C PRO A 103 -9.86 5.93 0.04
N THR A 104 -9.64 5.52 1.29
CA THR A 104 -9.42 6.41 2.43
C THR A 104 -8.13 6.05 3.16
N SER A 105 -7.70 6.90 4.09
CA SER A 105 -6.59 6.54 4.99
C SER A 105 -6.88 5.25 5.78
N LYS A 106 -8.15 4.88 5.99
CA LYS A 106 -8.53 3.64 6.68
C LYS A 106 -8.39 2.42 5.77
N SER A 107 -8.68 2.54 4.48
CA SER A 107 -8.45 1.46 3.54
C SER A 107 -6.95 1.17 3.36
N ASP A 108 -6.10 2.19 3.38
CA ASP A 108 -4.63 2.00 3.39
C ASP A 108 -4.16 1.20 4.63
N VAL A 109 -4.77 1.47 5.80
CA VAL A 109 -4.46 0.74 7.05
C VAL A 109 -4.89 -0.72 6.95
N TRP A 110 -6.00 -1.01 6.28
CA TRP A 110 -6.40 -2.39 5.98
C TRP A 110 -5.34 -3.08 5.11
N SER A 111 -4.97 -2.48 3.98
CA SER A 111 -3.95 -3.02 3.08
C SER A 111 -2.60 -3.22 3.78
N PHE A 112 -2.24 -2.32 4.70
CA PHE A 112 -1.07 -2.50 5.57
C PHE A 112 -1.19 -3.77 6.42
N GLY A 113 -2.34 -3.99 7.07
CA GLY A 113 -2.62 -5.21 7.82
C GLY A 113 -2.50 -6.49 6.96
N CYS A 114 -2.97 -6.46 5.71
CA CYS A 114 -2.79 -7.56 4.77
C CYS A 114 -1.30 -7.88 4.52
N ASN A 115 -0.45 -6.86 4.40
CA ASN A 115 0.99 -7.04 4.23
C ASN A 115 1.69 -7.58 5.51
N MET A 116 1.10 -7.43 6.70
CA MET A 116 1.62 -8.01 7.94
C MET A 116 1.42 -9.52 8.04
N ILE A 117 0.35 -10.03 7.43
CA ILE A 117 -0.04 -11.46 7.48
C ILE A 117 0.72 -12.26 6.41
N HIS A 118 1.43 -11.59 5.51
CA HIS A 118 2.08 -12.20 4.35
C HIS A 118 3.29 -13.07 4.71
#